data_AF-A0A358B0Z4-F1
#
_entry.id   AF-A0A358B0Z4-F1
#
_cell.length_a   1.000
_cell.length_b   1.000
_cell.length_c   1.000
_cell.angle_alpha   90.00
_cell.angle_beta   90.00
_cell.angle_gamma   90.00
#
_symmetry.space_group_name_H-M   'P 1'
#
loop_
_entity.id
_entity.type
_entity.pdbx_description
1 polymer ?
#
loop_
_entity_poly.entity_id
_entity_poly.type
_entity_poly.pdbx_seq_one_letter_code
_entity_poly.pdbx_strand_id
1 'polypeptide(L)'
;MTTNRPAIGNLMIFGLAIALGGYFTFAAVQGDFGLFRRLQIHAEAETLTIERDRLQAELAELQNRTYRLSDQYLDLDLLDEQLRDVLGYVRADEIVIR
;
A
#
# COMPACT_ATOMS: atom_id res chain seq x y z
N MET A 1 37.36 64.60 -19.50
CA MET A 1 36.64 63.64 -20.37
C MET A 1 36.28 62.43 -19.52
N THR A 2 35.03 62.34 -19.06
CA THR A 2 34.55 61.20 -18.28
C THR A 2 34.18 60.08 -19.26
N THR A 3 35.04 59.06 -19.34
CA THR A 3 34.80 57.89 -20.18
C THR A 3 33.60 57.12 -19.64
N ASN A 4 32.45 57.30 -20.28
CA ASN A 4 31.25 56.51 -20.05
C ASN A 4 31.51 55.09 -20.57
N ARG A 5 32.02 54.21 -19.70
CA ARG A 5 32.18 52.79 -20.04
C ARG A 5 30.77 52.17 -20.05
N PRO A 6 30.33 51.59 -21.17
CA PRO A 6 29.00 51.00 -21.23
C PRO A 6 28.93 49.86 -20.22
N ALA A 7 27.90 49.85 -19.36
CA ALA A 7 27.71 48.92 -18.25
C ALA A 7 27.33 47.49 -18.70
N ILE A 8 27.90 47.02 -19.82
CA ILE A 8 27.62 45.76 -20.50
C ILE A 8 27.90 44.57 -19.57
N GLY A 9 28.95 44.65 -18.76
CA GLY A 9 29.29 43.60 -17.78
C GLY A 9 28.17 43.39 -16.75
N ASN A 10 27.64 44.47 -16.18
CA ASN A 10 26.54 44.39 -15.23
C ASN A 10 25.27 43.86 -15.90
N LEU A 11 24.97 44.31 -17.12
CA LEU A 11 23.81 43.83 -17.89
C LEU A 11 23.90 42.32 -18.17
N MET A 12 25.09 41.81 -18.52
CA MET A 12 25.30 40.37 -18.70
C MET A 12 25.13 39.59 -17.39
N ILE A 13 25.65 40.10 -16.27
CA ILE A 13 25.49 39.46 -14.96
C ILE A 13 24.02 39.40 -14.57
N PHE A 14 23.27 40.49 -14.72
CA PHE A 14 21.83 40.51 -14.43
C PHE A 14 21.04 39.61 -15.39
N GLY A 15 21.36 39.63 -16.68
CA GLY A 15 20.73 38.74 -17.66
C GLY A 15 20.96 37.26 -17.34
N LEU A 16 22.18 36.90 -16.96
CA LEU A 16 22.52 35.53 -16.55
C LEU A 16 21.81 35.15 -15.25
N ALA A 17 21.76 36.05 -14.26
CA ALA A 17 21.07 35.81 -13.00
C ALA A 17 19.56 35.57 -13.21
N ILE A 18 18.92 36.36 -14.08
CA ILE A 18 17.51 36.18 -14.44
C ILE A 18 17.30 34.87 -15.19
N ALA A 19 18.17 34.55 -16.15
CA ALA A 19 18.08 33.30 -16.92
C ALA A 19 18.22 32.06 -16.02
N LEU A 20 19.20 32.06 -15.12
CA LEU A 20 19.40 30.98 -14.14
C LEU A 20 18.24 30.89 -13.15
N GLY A 21 17.79 32.02 -12.61
CA GLY A 21 16.64 32.06 -11.70
C GLY A 21 15.35 31.52 -12.35
N GLY A 22 15.10 31.91 -13.62
CA GLY A 22 13.99 31.38 -14.42
C GLY A 22 14.11 29.88 -14.66
N TYR A 23 15.29 29.40 -15.06
CA TYR A 23 15.55 27.97 -15.26
C TYR A 23 15.32 27.16 -13.98
N PHE A 24 15.85 27.61 -12.83
CA PHE A 24 15.66 26.92 -11.56
C PHE A 24 14.20 26.94 -11.09
N THR A 25 13.49 28.04 -11.28
CA THR A 25 12.06 28.13 -10.97
C THR A 25 11.25 27.15 -11.83
N PHE A 26 11.55 27.10 -13.13
CA PHE A 26 10.94 26.15 -14.06
C PHE A 26 11.25 24.70 -13.68
N ALA A 27 12.52 24.39 -13.40
CA ALA A 27 12.96 23.05 -13.00
C ALA A 27 12.40 22.62 -11.63
N ALA A 28 12.17 23.54 -10.70
CA ALA A 28 11.53 23.24 -9.42
C ALA A 28 10.03 22.91 -9.57
N VAL A 29 9.37 23.48 -10.58
CA VAL A 29 7.94 23.24 -10.86
C VAL A 29 7.73 21.98 -11.71
N GLN A 30 8.52 21.81 -12.78
CA GLN A 30 8.34 20.73 -13.76
C GLN A 30 9.34 19.57 -13.64
N GLY A 31 10.40 19.72 -12.85
CA GLY A 31 11.43 18.69 -12.74
C GLY A 31 10.97 17.47 -11.95
N ASP A 32 11.65 16.35 -12.17
CA ASP A 32 11.37 15.06 -11.52
C ASP A 32 11.47 15.12 -9.98
N PHE A 33 12.16 16.13 -9.42
CA PHE A 33 12.28 16.39 -7.98
C PHE A 33 11.37 17.54 -7.50
N GLY A 34 10.46 18.03 -8.34
CA GLY A 34 9.52 19.08 -8.00
C GLY A 34 8.47 18.63 -6.97
N LEU A 35 7.81 19.60 -6.34
CA LEU A 35 6.82 19.35 -5.28
C LEU A 35 5.71 18.36 -5.71
N PHE A 36 5.37 18.36 -6.99
CA PHE A 36 4.37 17.48 -7.60
C PHE A 36 4.76 15.99 -7.55
N ARG A 37 6.05 15.64 -7.70
CA ARG A 37 6.48 14.25 -7.65
C ARG A 37 6.21 13.64 -6.28
N ARG A 38 6.41 14.43 -5.21
CA ARG A 38 6.16 13.98 -3.84
C ARG A 38 4.67 13.71 -3.60
N LEU A 39 3.79 14.57 -4.13
CA LEU A 39 2.34 14.36 -4.06
C LEU A 39 1.92 13.09 -4.83
N GLN A 40 2.47 12.88 -6.04
CA GLN A 40 2.18 11.69 -6.84
C GLN A 40 2.62 10.40 -6.13
N ILE A 41 3.85 10.38 -5.59
CA ILE A 41 4.37 9.23 -4.84
C ILE A 41 3.52 8.95 -3.61
N HIS A 42 3.09 9.97 -2.88
CA HIS A 42 2.22 9.76 -1.71
C HIS A 42 0.85 9.19 -2.10
N ALA A 43 0.23 9.68 -3.17
CA ALA A 43 -1.04 9.15 -3.66
C ALA A 43 -0.93 7.70 -4.15
N GLU A 44 0.17 7.38 -4.84
CA GLU A 44 0.46 6.02 -5.30
C GLU A 44 0.73 5.07 -4.12
N ALA A 45 1.50 5.54 -3.12
CA ALA A 45 1.75 4.79 -1.90
C ALA A 45 0.46 4.50 -1.09
N GLU A 46 -0.46 5.48 -1.01
CA GLU A 46 -1.76 5.29 -0.36
C GLU A 46 -2.59 4.24 -1.08
N THR A 47 -2.67 4.33 -2.42
CA THR A 47 -3.38 3.36 -3.25
C THR A 47 -2.83 1.94 -3.08
N LEU A 48 -1.50 1.79 -3.15
CA LEU A 48 -0.84 0.51 -2.95
C LEU A 48 -1.07 -0.03 -1.54
N THR A 49 -1.10 0.82 -0.52
CA THR A 49 -1.35 0.41 0.87
C THR A 49 -2.74 -0.21 1.02
N ILE A 50 -3.77 0.44 0.45
CA ILE A 50 -5.14 -0.08 0.47
C ILE A 50 -5.22 -1.45 -0.22
N GLU A 51 -4.57 -1.61 -1.37
CA GLU A 51 -4.53 -2.89 -2.07
C GLU A 51 -3.81 -3.97 -1.26
N ARG A 52 -2.69 -3.62 -0.65
CA ARG A 52 -1.90 -4.52 0.20
C ARG A 52 -2.72 -5.03 1.39
N ASP A 53 -3.49 -4.15 2.03
CA ASP A 53 -4.34 -4.49 3.17
C ASP A 53 -5.49 -5.40 2.74
N ARG A 54 -6.11 -5.13 1.59
CA ARG A 54 -7.14 -6.00 1.00
C ARG A 54 -6.61 -7.41 0.75
N LEU A 55 -5.46 -7.52 0.10
CA LEU A 55 -4.83 -8.81 -0.20
C LEU A 55 -4.40 -9.55 1.08
N GLN A 56 -3.94 -8.83 2.10
CA GLN A 56 -3.60 -9.44 3.38
C GLN A 56 -4.82 -10.02 4.09
N ALA A 57 -5.97 -9.35 4.03
CA ALA A 57 -7.23 -9.88 4.57
C ALA A 57 -7.67 -11.15 3.81
N GLU A 58 -7.60 -11.14 2.49
CA GLU A 58 -7.93 -12.30 1.64
C GLU A 58 -7.01 -13.50 1.92
N LEU A 59 -5.71 -13.23 2.08
CA LEU A 59 -4.72 -14.25 2.42
C LEU A 59 -4.99 -14.85 3.82
N ALA A 60 -5.36 -14.03 4.80
CA ALA A 60 -5.70 -14.51 6.14
C ALA A 60 -6.95 -15.43 6.12
N GLU A 61 -7.96 -15.08 5.31
CA GLU A 61 -9.15 -15.91 5.13
C GLU A 61 -8.79 -17.27 4.49
N LEU A 62 -8.00 -17.25 3.41
CA LEU A 62 -7.56 -18.46 2.72
C LEU A 62 -6.67 -19.34 3.61
N GLN A 63 -5.81 -18.74 4.43
CA GLN A 63 -5.01 -19.46 5.42
C GLN A 63 -5.90 -20.12 6.46
N ASN A 64 -6.93 -19.44 6.96
CA ASN A 64 -7.87 -20.05 7.91
C ASN A 64 -8.60 -21.24 7.29
N ARG A 65 -9.12 -21.09 6.06
CA ARG A 65 -9.78 -22.19 5.33
C ARG A 65 -8.84 -23.37 5.12
N THR A 66 -7.62 -23.10 4.65
CA THR A 66 -6.59 -24.14 4.45
C THR A 66 -6.24 -24.84 5.75
N TYR A 67 -6.11 -24.08 6.85
CA TYR A 67 -5.85 -24.64 8.17
C TYR A 67 -6.98 -25.56 8.61
N ARG A 68 -8.24 -25.14 8.45
CA ARG A 68 -9.42 -25.96 8.78
C ARG A 68 -9.58 -27.21 7.93
N LEU A 69 -9.06 -27.20 6.70
CA LEU A 69 -9.05 -28.35 5.80
C LEU A 69 -7.83 -29.26 6.02
N SER A 70 -6.85 -28.84 6.82
CA SER A 70 -5.63 -29.62 7.03
C SER A 70 -5.88 -30.77 8.01
N ASP A 71 -5.23 -31.92 7.76
CA ASP A 71 -5.29 -33.10 8.65
C ASP A 71 -4.80 -32.82 10.09
N GLN A 72 -4.08 -31.71 10.32
CA GLN A 72 -3.63 -31.31 11.65
C GLN A 72 -4.70 -30.52 12.44
N TYR A 73 -5.77 -30.07 11.78
CA TYR A 73 -6.89 -29.40 12.42
C TYR A 73 -8.03 -30.40 12.64
N LEU A 74 -8.25 -30.75 13.91
CA LEU A 74 -9.26 -31.71 14.33
C LEU A 74 -10.57 -30.98 14.63
N ASP A 75 -11.53 -31.08 13.72
CA ASP A 75 -12.87 -30.53 13.95
C ASP A 75 -13.64 -31.43 14.93
N LEU A 76 -13.81 -30.95 16.17
CA LEU A 76 -14.48 -31.69 17.24
C LEU A 76 -15.92 -32.05 16.88
N ASP A 77 -16.59 -31.24 16.07
CA ASP A 77 -17.97 -31.50 15.65
C ASP A 77 -18.02 -32.69 14.68
N LEU A 78 -17.08 -32.75 13.73
CA LEU A 78 -16.94 -33.91 12.83
C LEU A 78 -16.56 -35.19 13.59
N LEU A 79 -15.74 -35.07 14.64
CA LEU A 79 -15.45 -36.22 15.51
C LEU A 79 -16.69 -36.71 16.25
N ASP A 80 -17.52 -35.81 16.80
CA ASP A 80 -18.73 -36.18 17.53
C ASP A 80 -19.76 -36.83 16.58
N GLU A 81 -19.86 -36.34 15.34
CA GLU A 81 -20.67 -36.94 14.28
C GLU A 81 -20.18 -38.34 13.90
N GLN A 82 -18.87 -38.52 13.70
CA GLN A 82 -18.28 -39.82 13.39
C GLN A 82 -18.40 -40.81 14.57
N LEU A 83 -18.33 -40.32 15.82
CA LEU A 83 -18.59 -41.10 17.03
C LEU A 83 -20.04 -41.59 17.09
N ARG A 84 -21.01 -40.74 16.74
CA ARG A 84 -22.42 -41.11 16.67
C ARG A 84 -22.70 -42.12 15.56
N ASP A 85 -22.13 -41.92 14.38
CA ASP A 85 -22.38 -42.77 13.21
C ASP A 85 -21.73 -44.16 13.34
N VAL A 86 -20.46 -44.21 13.78
CA VAL A 86 -19.71 -45.49 13.86
C VAL A 86 -19.96 -46.23 15.16
N LEU A 87 -19.96 -45.51 16.30
CA LEU A 87 -20.05 -46.13 17.63
C LEU A 87 -21.47 -46.10 18.21
N GLY A 88 -22.43 -45.45 17.53
CA GLY A 88 -23.78 -45.27 18.07
C GLY A 88 -23.78 -44.43 19.35
N TYR A 89 -22.77 -43.58 19.55
CA TYR A 89 -22.56 -42.87 20.80
C TYR A 89 -23.64 -41.80 20.99
N VAL A 90 -24.60 -42.07 21.88
CA VAL A 90 -25.61 -41.10 22.32
C VAL A 90 -25.35 -40.81 23.79
N ARG A 91 -25.23 -39.53 24.14
CA ARG A 91 -25.10 -39.08 25.52
C ARG A 91 -26.33 -39.54 26.31
N ALA A 92 -26.14 -40.02 27.54
CA ALA A 92 -27.21 -40.61 28.37
C ALA A 92 -28.39 -39.65 28.64
N ASP A 93 -28.20 -38.37 28.34
CA ASP A 93 -29.08 -37.23 28.54
C ASP A 93 -29.76 -36.71 27.25
N GLU A 94 -29.54 -37.32 26.07
CA GLU A 94 -30.19 -36.90 24.81
C GLU A 94 -31.40 -37.78 24.43
N ILE A 95 -32.55 -37.14 24.20
CA ILE A 95 -33.81 -37.78 23.77
C ILE A 95 -33.93 -37.67 22.24
N VAL A 96 -33.87 -38.80 21.54
CA VAL A 96 -34.14 -38.86 20.08
C VAL A 96 -35.66 -38.85 19.85
N ILE A 97 -36.18 -37.78 19.27
CA ILE A 97 -37.58 -37.70 18.83
C ILE A 97 -37.62 -38.20 17.38
N ARG A 98 -38.38 -39.28 17.14
CA ARG A 98 -38.64 -39.86 15.81
C ARG A 98 -39.77 -39.13 15.10
#